data_AF-A0A8C9U807-F1
#
_entry.id   AF-A0A8C9U807-F1
#
_cell.length_a   1.000
_cell.length_b   1.000
_cell.length_c   1.000
_cell.angle_alpha   90.00
_cell.angle_beta   90.00
_cell.angle_gamma   90.00
#
_symmetry.space_group_name_H-M   'P 1'
#
loop_
_entity.id
_entity.type
_entity.pdbx_description
1 polymer ?
#
loop_
_entity_poly.entity_id
_entity_poly.type
_entity_poly.pdbx_seq_one_letter_code
_entity_poly.pdbx_strand_id
1 'polypeptide(L)'
;MAAGAGSTSGHGGRGSSAALESSLDRRFQGVSNTMESIQGLSTWCIENKKHHSLIVRYWMKWLRKFIIAALLHLSQDEACLVK
;
A
#
# COMPACT_ATOMS: atom_id res chain seq x y z
N MET A 1 20.02 -14.95 46.08
CA MET A 1 19.64 -15.92 45.04
C MET A 1 18.14 -15.80 44.77
N ALA A 2 17.73 -15.52 43.53
CA ALA A 2 16.40 -15.76 42.94
C ALA A 2 16.47 -15.22 41.49
N ALA A 3 16.72 -16.11 40.53
CA ALA A 3 15.71 -16.69 39.63
C ALA A 3 15.27 -15.71 38.53
N GLY A 4 15.79 -15.95 37.32
CA GLY A 4 15.42 -15.22 36.11
C GLY A 4 14.05 -15.60 35.58
N ALA A 5 13.58 -14.81 34.62
CA ALA A 5 12.60 -15.23 33.63
C ALA A 5 12.88 -14.43 32.35
N GLY A 6 13.41 -15.12 31.35
CA GLY A 6 13.67 -14.56 30.03
C GLY A 6 12.39 -14.16 29.34
N SER A 7 12.33 -12.92 28.86
CA SER A 7 11.35 -12.55 27.83
C SER A 7 11.93 -12.92 26.48
N THR A 8 11.82 -14.20 26.12
CA THR A 8 11.84 -14.60 24.72
C THR A 8 10.47 -14.26 24.15
N SER A 9 10.34 -13.10 23.53
CA SER A 9 9.18 -12.85 22.67
C SER A 9 9.68 -12.32 21.34
N GLY A 10 9.85 -13.25 20.41
CA GLY A 10 10.11 -12.99 19.01
C GLY A 10 8.99 -12.13 18.43
N HIS A 11 9.24 -10.83 18.32
CA HIS A 11 8.38 -9.85 17.66
C HIS A 11 8.87 -9.50 16.24
N GLY A 12 9.72 -10.33 15.64
CA GLY A 12 10.40 -10.04 14.38
C GLY A 12 9.54 -10.06 13.10
N GLY A 13 8.26 -10.44 13.17
CA GLY A 13 7.40 -10.60 11.98
C GLY A 13 6.38 -9.48 11.74
N ARG A 14 5.79 -8.92 12.80
CA ARG A 14 4.66 -7.97 12.69
C ARG A 14 5.11 -6.52 12.44
N GLY A 15 6.30 -6.15 12.91
CA GLY A 15 6.88 -4.83 12.64
C GLY A 15 7.24 -4.63 11.16
N SER A 16 7.80 -5.66 10.53
CA SER A 16 8.21 -5.62 9.12
C SER A 16 7.03 -5.51 8.16
N SER A 17 5.89 -6.16 8.47
CA SER A 17 4.68 -6.02 7.65
C SER A 17 4.04 -4.64 7.78
N ALA A 18 3.94 -4.10 9.00
CA ALA A 18 3.36 -2.76 9.22
C ALA A 18 4.21 -1.64 8.58
N ALA A 19 5.54 -1.77 8.61
CA ALA A 19 6.46 -0.86 7.92
C ALA A 19 6.32 -0.94 6.39
N LEU A 20 6.10 -2.15 5.85
CA LEU A 20 5.85 -2.37 4.44
C LEU A 20 4.50 -1.77 4.00
N GLU A 21 3.45 -1.96 4.80
CA GLU A 21 2.11 -1.39 4.58
C GLU A 21 2.16 0.15 4.55
N SER A 22 2.88 0.77 5.49
CA SER A 22 3.06 2.23 5.54
C SER A 22 3.84 2.75 4.33
N SER A 23 4.84 1.98 3.87
CA SER A 23 5.60 2.30 2.67
C SER A 23 4.75 2.21 1.41
N LEU A 24 3.92 1.16 1.30
CA LEU A 24 2.97 0.99 0.19
C LEU A 24 1.97 2.14 0.13
N ASP A 25 1.40 2.55 1.26
CA ASP A 25 0.40 3.63 1.29
C ASP A 25 1.00 4.95 0.80
N ARG A 26 2.18 5.35 1.29
CA ARG A 26 2.89 6.55 0.79
C ARG A 26 3.25 6.44 -0.68
N ARG A 27 3.70 5.26 -1.15
CA ARG A 27 4.07 5.05 -2.56
C ARG A 27 2.87 5.12 -3.48
N PHE A 28 1.73 4.54 -3.09
CA PHE A 28 0.50 4.60 -3.87
C PHE A 28 -0.12 6.01 -3.87
N GLN A 29 -0.09 6.73 -2.74
CA GLN A 29 -0.50 8.13 -2.70
C GLN A 29 0.35 9.04 -3.60
N GLY A 30 1.66 8.77 -3.68
CA GLY A 30 2.60 9.51 -4.52
C GLY A 30 2.79 8.94 -5.92
N VAL A 31 2.01 7.93 -6.33
CA VAL A 31 2.09 7.37 -7.68
C VAL A 31 1.42 8.35 -8.65
N SER A 32 2.21 8.84 -9.58
CA SER A 32 1.80 9.73 -10.66
C SER A 32 1.94 8.99 -12.00
N ASN A 33 1.23 9.43 -13.04
CA ASN A 33 1.34 8.88 -14.39
C ASN A 33 2.69 9.17 -15.08
N THR A 34 3.74 9.51 -14.33
CA THR A 34 5.08 9.70 -14.87
C THR A 34 5.82 8.37 -14.94
N MET A 35 6.66 8.23 -15.97
CA MET A 35 7.43 7.01 -16.19
C MET A 35 8.34 6.68 -15.00
N GLU A 36 8.96 7.69 -14.38
CA GLU A 36 9.82 7.49 -13.21
C GLU A 36 9.06 6.95 -11.99
N SER A 37 7.81 7.38 -11.80
CA SER A 37 6.96 6.91 -10.70
C SER A 37 6.56 5.45 -10.90
N ILE A 38 6.15 5.10 -12.12
CA ILE A 38 5.76 3.72 -12.50
C ILE A 38 6.96 2.78 -12.42
N GLN A 39 8.12 3.20 -12.92
CA GLN A 39 9.36 2.43 -12.84
C GLN A 39 9.85 2.27 -11.40
N GLY A 40 9.84 3.34 -10.59
CA GLY A 40 10.23 3.29 -9.19
C GLY A 40 9.37 2.31 -8.37
N LEU A 41 8.07 2.26 -8.62
CA LEU A 41 7.17 1.28 -8.01
C LEU A 41 7.49 -0.15 -8.48
N SER A 42 7.73 -0.33 -9.78
CA SER A 42 8.02 -1.64 -10.37
C SER A 42 9.31 -2.24 -9.79
N THR A 43 10.38 -1.45 -9.71
CA THR A 43 11.65 -1.86 -9.10
C THR A 43 11.48 -2.21 -7.63
N TRP A 44 10.75 -1.40 -6.86
CA TRP A 44 10.49 -1.65 -5.45
C TRP A 44 9.70 -2.95 -5.22
N CYS A 45 8.73 -3.27 -6.09
CA CYS A 45 7.99 -4.53 -6.05
C CYS A 45 8.92 -5.75 -6.27
N ILE A 46 9.91 -5.63 -7.17
CA ILE A 46 10.88 -6.71 -7.46
C ILE A 46 11.80 -6.94 -6.24
N GLU A 47 12.27 -5.87 -5.59
CA GLU A 47 13.10 -5.95 -4.39
C GLU A 47 12.36 -6.60 -3.22
N ASN A 48 11.05 -6.32 -3.09
CA ASN A 48 10.20 -6.81 -2.01
C ASN A 48 9.42 -8.09 -2.39
N LYS A 49 9.90 -8.88 -3.37
CA LYS A 49 9.22 -10.08 -3.90
C LYS A 49 8.77 -11.09 -2.84
N LYS A 50 9.46 -11.15 -1.70
CA LYS A 50 9.13 -12.00 -0.54
C LYS A 50 7.73 -11.70 0.03
N HIS A 51 7.24 -10.49 -0.19
CA HIS A 51 5.95 -9.99 0.29
C HIS A 51 4.96 -9.75 -0.86
N HIS A 52 5.18 -10.34 -2.04
CA HIS A 52 4.36 -10.13 -3.24
C HIS A 52 2.85 -10.28 -2.98
N SER A 53 2.43 -11.31 -2.24
CA SER A 53 1.02 -11.53 -1.90
C SER A 53 0.41 -10.36 -1.12
N LEU A 54 1.16 -9.76 -0.19
CA LEU A 54 0.71 -8.60 0.58
C LEU A 54 0.61 -7.36 -0.32
N ILE A 55 1.62 -7.14 -1.17
CA ILE A 55 1.68 -6.01 -2.11
C ILE A 55 0.47 -6.05 -3.05
N VAL A 56 0.20 -7.19 -3.69
CA VAL A 56 -0.94 -7.35 -4.61
C VAL A 56 -2.27 -7.14 -3.89
N ARG A 57 -2.42 -7.68 -2.68
CA ARG A 57 -3.66 -7.52 -1.90
C ARG A 57 -3.92 -6.05 -1.55
N TYR A 58 -2.88 -5.32 -1.16
CA TYR A 58 -2.96 -3.88 -0.89
C TYR A 58 -3.20 -3.06 -2.15
N TRP A 59 -2.52 -3.39 -3.24
CA TRP A 59 -2.70 -2.74 -4.52
C TRP A 59 -4.14 -2.88 -5.02
N MET A 60 -4.72 -4.08 -4.96
CA MET A 60 -6.12 -4.31 -5.34
C MET A 60 -7.10 -3.54 -4.45
N LYS A 61 -6.81 -3.41 -3.15
CA LYS A 61 -7.62 -2.60 -2.22
C LYS A 61 -7.54 -1.11 -2.58
N TRP A 62 -6.35 -0.62 -2.91
CA TRP A 62 -6.12 0.77 -3.26
C TRP A 62 -6.73 1.11 -4.64
N LEU A 63 -6.56 0.22 -5.62
CA LEU A 63 -7.15 0.34 -6.95
C LEU A 63 -8.68 0.45 -6.90
N ARG A 64 -9.35 -0.36 -6.07
CA ARG A 64 -10.80 -0.22 -5.85
C ARG A 64 -11.20 1.16 -5.34
N LYS A 65 -10.44 1.72 -4.39
CA LYS A 65 -10.70 3.08 -3.88
C LYS A 65 -10.54 4.13 -4.98
N PHE A 66 -9.51 3.99 -5.82
CA PHE A 66 -9.25 4.92 -6.92
C PHE A 66 -10.32 4.83 -8.01
N ILE A 67 -10.74 3.61 -8.37
CA ILE A 67 -11.84 3.38 -9.32
C ILE A 67 -13.15 3.94 -8.77
N ILE A 68 -13.49 3.67 -7.51
CA ILE A 68 -14.71 4.22 -6.89
C ILE A 68 -14.67 5.75 -6.84
N ALA A 69 -13.53 6.35 -6.47
CA ALA A 69 -13.37 7.79 -6.46
C ALA A 69 -13.50 8.39 -7.86
N ALA A 70 -12.90 7.76 -8.87
CA ALA A 70 -13.03 8.19 -10.26
C ALA A 70 -14.48 8.06 -10.77
N LEU A 71 -15.18 6.97 -10.44
CA LEU A 71 -16.59 6.78 -10.79
C LEU A 71 -17.50 7.81 -10.12
N LEU A 72 -17.26 8.15 -8.85
CA LEU A 72 -18.00 9.20 -8.15
C LEU A 72 -17.72 10.59 -8.74
N HIS A 73 -16.47 10.88 -9.09
CA HIS A 73 -16.11 12.13 -9.77
C HIS A 73 -16.81 12.25 -11.13
N LEU A 74 -16.78 11.21 -11.95
CA LEU A 74 -17.50 11.19 -13.24
C LEU A 74 -19.02 11.36 -13.04
N SER A 75 -19.60 10.69 -12.04
CA SER A 75 -21.02 10.87 -11.71
C SER A 75 -21.36 12.29 -11.26
N GLN A 76 -20.41 13.00 -10.65
CA GLN A 76 -20.60 14.36 -10.16
C GLN A 76 -20.36 15.41 -11.26
N ASP A 77 -19.44 15.15 -12.19
CA ASP A 77 -19.25 15.93 -13.42
C ASP A 77 -20.50 15.88 -14.32
N GLU A 78 -21.08 14.69 -14.52
CA GLU A 78 -22.34 14.53 -15.28
C GLU A 78 -23.50 15.31 -14.62
N ALA A 79 -23.59 15.32 -13.29
CA ALA A 79 -24.61 16.07 -12.56
C ALA A 79 -24.39 17.60 -12.59
N CYS A 80 -23.14 18.04 -12.74
CA CYS A 80 -22.78 19.45 -12.90
C CYS A 80 -23.09 19.94 -14.32
N LEU A 81 -22.95 19.07 -15.32
CA LEU A 81 -23.22 19.35 -16.73
C LEU A 81 -24.73 19.48 -17.08
N VAL A 82 -25.62 18.97 -16.22
CA VAL A 82 -27.08 19.03 -16.38
C VAL A 82 -27.69 20.27 -15.70
N LYS A 83 -26.87 21.19 -15.19
CA LYS A 83 -27.29 22.41 -14.47
C LYS A 83 -26.94 23.67 -15.26
#